data_AF-E6VSE5-F1
#
_entry.id   AF-E6VSE5-F1
#
_cell.length_a   1.000
_cell.length_b   1.000
_cell.length_c   1.000
_cell.angle_alpha   90.00
_cell.angle_beta   90.00
_cell.angle_gamma   90.00
#
_symmetry.space_group_name_H-M   'P 1'
#
loop_
_entity.id
_entity.type
_entity.pdbx_description
1 polymer ?
#
loop_
_entity_poly.entity_id
_entity_poly.type
_entity_poly.pdbx_seq_one_letter_code
_entity_poly.pdbx_strand_id
1 'polypeptide(L)'
;MRTIFLTLLLLLLVSATGQALDTYSDDAPLPATTPAESTTPDGAEPKATESAPGATESAMEAASEDEIDPDQTGAAPEMTPEEARQASETDEENQEDEAGATEAQTPATQGYTSVISDNLRLEPLGSVTLNNGTVHNIMDFQKLGKYFIYIAGKLNGRSSTIISLTRLTDLQNWSSIAFKDPHTFTIVDKKKKELFFAESRLYLGTDSPATYTFISMNPNNFQPEVIEVNKRDVKSIVIN
;
A
#
# COMPACT_ATOMS: atom_id res chain seq x y z
N MET A 1 40.03 26.91 -1.16
CA MET A 1 38.80 26.21 -1.60
C MET A 1 37.74 26.08 -0.49
N ARG A 2 38.10 25.73 0.76
CA ARG A 2 37.11 25.63 1.87
C ARG A 2 36.41 26.94 2.26
N THR A 3 37.05 28.09 2.11
CA THR A 3 36.47 29.40 2.45
C THR A 3 35.42 29.88 1.44
N ILE A 4 35.58 29.53 0.16
CA ILE A 4 34.65 29.88 -0.92
C ILE A 4 33.33 29.11 -0.76
N PHE A 5 33.40 27.85 -0.33
CA PHE A 5 32.22 27.02 -0.10
C PHE A 5 31.37 27.52 1.06
N LEU A 6 32.00 28.06 2.12
CA LEU A 6 31.29 28.61 3.27
C LEU A 6 30.56 29.92 2.93
N THR A 7 31.19 30.78 2.12
CA THR A 7 30.54 32.02 1.65
C THR A 7 29.37 31.76 0.71
N LEU A 8 29.45 30.70 -0.12
CA LEU A 8 28.35 30.34 -1.02
C LEU A 8 27.16 29.74 -0.25
N LEU A 9 27.42 28.94 0.78
CA LEU A 9 26.40 28.37 1.66
C LEU A 9 25.67 29.46 2.46
N LEU A 10 26.39 30.48 2.93
CA LEU A 10 25.80 31.58 3.68
C LEU A 10 24.94 32.52 2.80
N LEU A 11 25.29 32.67 1.52
CA LEU A 11 24.49 33.46 0.56
C LEU A 11 23.17 32.75 0.21
N LEU A 12 23.17 31.41 0.16
CA LEU A 12 22.01 30.60 -0.22
C LEU A 12 20.94 30.52 0.89
N LEU A 13 21.34 30.72 2.16
CA LEU A 13 20.43 30.79 3.30
C LEU A 13 19.64 32.10 3.37
N VAL A 14 20.14 33.20 2.81
CA VAL A 14 19.44 34.50 2.81
C VAL A 14 18.32 34.57 1.77
N SER A 15 18.34 33.73 0.73
CA SER A 15 17.29 33.68 -0.29
C SER A 15 16.04 32.87 0.09
N ALA A 16 16.01 32.19 1.23
CA ALA A 16 14.89 31.33 1.63
C ALA A 16 13.85 32.01 2.54
N THR A 17 14.06 33.25 2.96
CA THR A 17 13.09 34.01 3.79
C THR A 17 12.59 35.22 3.02
N GLY A 18 11.65 35.00 2.10
CA GLY A 18 11.04 36.08 1.35
C GLY A 18 9.86 35.62 0.52
N GLN A 19 8.71 35.38 1.19
CA GLN A 19 7.36 35.78 0.76
C GLN A 19 6.31 35.19 1.71
N ALA A 20 6.05 35.90 2.80
CA ALA A 20 4.70 35.99 3.36
C ALA A 20 4.35 37.49 3.27
N LEU A 21 3.59 37.86 2.25
CA LEU A 21 2.95 39.16 2.19
C LEU A 21 1.52 38.99 1.67
N ASP A 22 0.62 39.59 2.44
CA ASP A 22 -0.82 39.68 2.27
C ASP A 22 -1.30 39.99 0.85
N THR A 23 -2.33 39.25 0.43
CA THR A 23 -3.45 39.83 -0.32
C THR A 23 -4.76 39.37 0.31
N TYR A 24 -5.18 40.16 1.29
CA TYR A 24 -6.55 40.28 1.76
C TYR A 24 -7.37 40.95 0.64
N SER A 25 -8.12 40.17 -0.13
CA SER A 25 -9.18 40.71 -1.00
C SER A 25 -10.52 40.58 -0.28
N ASP A 26 -10.84 41.67 0.40
CA ASP A 26 -12.16 42.06 0.88
C ASP A 26 -12.99 42.48 -0.34
N ASP A 27 -13.90 41.62 -0.79
CA ASP A 27 -14.99 42.03 -1.68
C ASP A 27 -16.23 41.17 -1.40
N ALA A 28 -16.86 41.45 -0.27
CA ALA A 28 -18.21 41.01 0.05
C ALA A 28 -19.21 42.11 -0.34
N PRO A 29 -20.09 41.90 -1.32
CA PRO A 29 -21.23 42.78 -1.51
C PRO A 29 -22.28 42.53 -0.41
N LEU A 30 -22.60 43.61 0.30
CA LEU A 30 -23.59 43.73 1.37
C LEU A 30 -24.98 43.19 0.98
N PRO A 31 -25.76 42.64 1.93
CA PRO A 31 -27.15 42.26 1.71
C PRO A 31 -28.04 43.50 1.54
N ALA A 32 -28.82 43.54 0.46
CA ALA A 32 -29.86 44.53 0.26
C ALA A 32 -30.98 44.31 1.29
N THR A 33 -31.28 45.40 1.98
CA THR A 33 -32.36 45.64 2.94
C THR A 33 -33.74 45.33 2.35
N THR A 34 -34.53 44.58 3.11
CA THR A 34 -35.98 44.42 2.95
C THR A 34 -36.73 45.72 3.28
N PRO A 35 -37.79 46.08 2.53
CA PRO A 35 -38.87 46.89 3.07
C PRO A 35 -39.91 46.01 3.77
N ALA A 36 -40.36 46.50 4.92
CA ALA A 36 -41.47 45.96 5.70
C ALA A 36 -42.79 46.10 4.93
N GLU A 37 -43.61 45.05 4.94
CA GLU A 37 -45.05 45.22 4.87
C GLU A 37 -45.74 44.25 5.84
N SER A 38 -46.51 44.87 6.72
CA SER A 38 -47.28 44.29 7.80
C SER A 38 -48.60 43.75 7.25
N THR A 39 -48.92 42.49 7.50
CA THR A 39 -50.31 42.05 7.68
C THR A 39 -50.36 40.87 8.66
N THR A 40 -50.81 41.13 9.88
CA THR A 40 -51.45 40.14 10.77
C THR A 40 -52.95 40.15 10.41
N PRO A 41 -53.58 39.00 10.21
CA PRO A 41 -54.42 38.36 11.25
C PRO A 41 -54.18 36.84 11.25
N ASP A 42 -54.59 35.98 12.17
CA ASP A 42 -55.32 35.98 13.43
C ASP A 42 -55.33 34.49 13.87
N GLY A 43 -55.44 34.25 15.18
CA GLY A 43 -55.98 33.04 15.79
C GLY A 43 -55.51 31.64 15.34
N ALA A 44 -54.66 31.00 16.14
CA ALA A 44 -55.01 29.78 16.89
C ALA A 44 -53.79 29.16 17.57
N GLU A 45 -53.78 29.26 18.89
CA GLU A 45 -52.93 28.50 19.82
C GLU A 45 -53.60 27.13 20.13
N PRO A 46 -53.03 26.25 20.97
CA PRO A 46 -52.31 25.06 20.55
C PRO A 46 -53.01 23.74 20.93
N LYS A 47 -52.53 22.60 20.41
CA LYS A 47 -52.72 21.31 21.09
C LYS A 47 -51.39 20.58 21.24
N ALA A 48 -50.92 20.56 22.47
CA ALA A 48 -50.00 19.58 22.99
C ALA A 48 -50.58 18.18 22.82
N THR A 49 -49.74 17.21 22.48
CA THR A 49 -50.02 15.80 22.79
C THR A 49 -48.74 15.18 23.33
N GLU A 50 -48.70 15.20 24.65
CA GLU A 50 -47.98 14.33 25.56
C GLU A 50 -48.44 12.87 25.40
N SER A 51 -47.49 11.93 25.47
CA SER A 51 -47.57 10.52 25.88
C SER A 51 -46.54 9.70 25.10
N ALA A 52 -45.77 8.75 25.60
CA ALA A 52 -45.34 8.26 26.90
C ALA A 52 -44.31 7.14 26.57
N PRO A 53 -43.42 6.74 27.51
CA PRO A 53 -42.42 5.69 27.27
C PRO A 53 -43.02 4.28 27.48
N GLY A 54 -42.74 3.36 26.57
CA GLY A 54 -43.12 1.95 26.66
C GLY A 54 -41.90 1.06 26.85
N ALA A 55 -41.63 0.67 28.09
CA ALA A 55 -40.78 -0.44 28.44
C ALA A 55 -41.55 -1.76 28.25
N THR A 56 -40.90 -2.79 27.70
CA THR A 56 -41.20 -4.18 28.05
C THR A 56 -39.90 -4.99 27.99
N GLU A 57 -39.42 -5.34 29.19
CA GLU A 57 -38.64 -6.54 29.43
C GLU A 57 -39.44 -7.77 28.99
N SER A 58 -38.78 -8.74 28.36
CA SER A 58 -39.09 -10.15 28.57
C SER A 58 -37.84 -10.97 28.34
N ALA A 59 -37.35 -11.49 29.45
CA ALA A 59 -36.40 -12.59 29.55
C ALA A 59 -37.07 -13.90 29.16
N MET A 60 -36.33 -14.76 28.46
CA MET A 60 -36.37 -16.24 28.53
C MET A 60 -35.31 -16.72 27.52
N GLU A 61 -34.14 -17.18 27.94
CA GLU A 61 -33.87 -18.49 28.56
C GLU A 61 -34.03 -19.63 27.56
N ALA A 62 -32.91 -20.12 27.03
CA ALA A 62 -32.66 -21.54 26.74
C ALA A 62 -31.17 -21.71 26.43
N ALA A 63 -30.44 -22.14 27.46
CA ALA A 63 -29.14 -22.76 27.33
C ALA A 63 -29.28 -24.05 26.52
N SER A 64 -28.35 -24.28 25.58
CA SER A 64 -27.98 -25.62 25.14
C SER A 64 -26.46 -25.66 25.17
N GLU A 65 -25.95 -26.16 26.29
CA GLU A 65 -24.58 -26.65 26.42
C GLU A 65 -24.52 -27.94 25.61
N ASP A 66 -23.93 -27.88 24.42
CA ASP A 66 -23.60 -29.07 23.65
C ASP A 66 -22.22 -29.54 24.11
N GLU A 67 -22.23 -30.72 24.71
CA GLU A 67 -21.11 -31.43 25.34
C GLU A 67 -20.16 -31.92 24.24
N ILE A 68 -19.09 -31.18 23.98
CA ILE A 68 -18.04 -31.62 23.05
C ILE A 68 -17.10 -32.56 23.80
N ASP A 69 -17.29 -33.84 23.51
CA ASP A 69 -16.44 -35.00 23.79
C ASP A 69 -14.97 -34.76 23.35
N PRO A 70 -13.98 -34.70 24.26
CA PRO A 70 -12.58 -34.55 23.91
C PRO A 70 -11.84 -35.89 24.00
N ASP A 71 -12.16 -36.86 23.14
CA ASP A 71 -11.32 -38.06 23.01
C ASP A 71 -11.26 -38.60 21.57
N GLN A 72 -10.48 -37.91 20.72
CA GLN A 72 -9.83 -38.55 19.58
C GLN A 72 -8.40 -38.01 19.41
N THR A 73 -7.51 -38.48 20.29
CA THR A 73 -6.09 -38.60 19.98
C THR A 73 -5.89 -39.66 18.89
N GLY A 74 -6.06 -39.25 17.63
CA GLY A 74 -5.65 -40.02 16.46
C GLY A 74 -4.15 -39.87 16.23
N ALA A 75 -3.41 -40.93 16.51
CA ALA A 75 -1.97 -41.07 16.32
C ALA A 75 -1.52 -40.70 14.89
N ALA A 76 -0.50 -39.86 14.79
CA ALA A 76 0.28 -39.70 13.57
C ALA A 76 1.14 -40.97 13.36
N PRO A 77 1.18 -41.55 12.16
CA PRO A 77 2.16 -42.58 11.85
C PRO A 77 3.56 -41.96 11.77
N GLU A 78 4.48 -42.48 12.58
CA GLU A 78 5.91 -42.24 12.53
C GLU A 78 6.45 -42.61 11.14
N MET A 79 7.04 -41.64 10.43
CA MET A 79 7.83 -41.89 9.23
C MET A 79 9.30 -41.86 9.64
N THR A 80 9.94 -43.02 9.66
CA THR A 80 11.37 -43.20 9.97
C THR A 80 12.27 -42.68 8.82
N PRO A 81 13.39 -42.00 9.11
CA PRO A 81 14.29 -41.44 8.11
C PRO A 81 15.41 -42.43 7.76
N GLU A 82 15.08 -43.52 7.07
CA GLU A 82 16.09 -44.50 6.65
C GLU A 82 15.64 -45.27 5.41
N GLU A 83 15.66 -44.64 4.24
CA GLU A 83 15.74 -45.29 2.91
C GLU A 83 15.62 -44.25 1.77
N ALA A 84 16.77 -43.78 1.25
CA ALA A 84 16.98 -43.35 -0.15
C ALA A 84 18.33 -42.62 -0.29
N ARG A 85 19.42 -43.32 0.01
CA ARG A 85 20.75 -43.06 -0.57
C ARG A 85 21.03 -44.19 -1.57
N GLN A 86 21.82 -43.89 -2.60
CA GLN A 86 22.18 -44.71 -3.78
C GLN A 86 21.24 -44.47 -4.97
N ALA A 87 21.67 -44.22 -6.20
CA ALA A 87 22.99 -44.28 -6.83
C ALA A 87 22.95 -43.46 -8.13
N SER A 88 24.07 -42.84 -8.49
CA SER A 88 24.54 -42.75 -9.90
C SER A 88 25.88 -42.02 -9.93
N GLU A 89 26.95 -42.76 -9.64
CA GLU A 89 28.25 -42.56 -10.25
C GLU A 89 28.16 -43.02 -11.71
N THR A 90 28.66 -42.21 -12.65
CA THR A 90 29.21 -42.70 -13.91
C THR A 90 30.32 -41.74 -14.32
N ASP A 91 31.52 -42.32 -14.34
CA ASP A 91 32.79 -41.77 -14.79
C ASP A 91 32.92 -41.71 -16.32
N GLU A 92 34.04 -41.11 -16.74
CA GLU A 92 34.78 -41.16 -18.01
C GLU A 92 34.49 -40.03 -19.02
N GLU A 93 35.37 -39.02 -19.07
CA GLU A 93 36.63 -38.95 -19.87
C GLU A 93 36.36 -38.75 -21.37
N ASN A 94 36.73 -37.58 -21.92
CA ASN A 94 37.88 -37.49 -22.83
C ASN A 94 38.21 -36.06 -23.29
N GLN A 95 39.52 -35.81 -23.26
CA GLN A 95 40.35 -35.10 -24.24
C GLN A 95 40.62 -33.59 -24.13
N GLU A 96 41.90 -33.35 -23.86
CA GLU A 96 42.73 -32.15 -23.90
C GLU A 96 43.16 -31.78 -25.34
N ASP A 97 43.97 -30.71 -25.42
CA ASP A 97 44.72 -30.12 -26.54
C ASP A 97 43.96 -29.04 -27.36
N GLU A 98 44.46 -27.82 -27.59
CA GLU A 98 45.84 -27.34 -27.71
C GLU A 98 46.05 -25.91 -27.18
N ALA A 99 47.30 -25.64 -26.79
CA ALA A 99 47.87 -24.34 -26.48
C ALA A 99 48.26 -23.53 -27.73
N GLY A 100 48.16 -22.19 -27.65
CA GLY A 100 48.64 -21.29 -28.70
C GLY A 100 48.75 -19.82 -28.28
N ALA A 101 49.91 -19.49 -27.69
CA ALA A 101 50.64 -18.22 -27.65
C ALA A 101 49.95 -16.82 -27.58
N THR A 102 50.44 -16.09 -26.57
CA THR A 102 50.39 -14.67 -26.22
C THR A 102 50.66 -13.66 -27.34
N GLU A 103 49.89 -12.56 -27.36
CA GLU A 103 50.42 -11.20 -27.60
C GLU A 103 49.85 -10.21 -26.56
N ALA A 104 50.75 -9.40 -26.01
CA ALA A 104 50.46 -8.37 -25.01
C ALA A 104 50.39 -6.99 -25.67
N GLN A 105 49.43 -6.15 -25.29
CA GLN A 105 49.55 -4.67 -25.30
C GLN A 105 48.33 -3.99 -24.60
N THR A 106 48.57 -3.55 -23.35
CA THR A 106 48.22 -2.24 -22.69
C THR A 106 46.79 -1.63 -22.77
N PRO A 107 46.42 -0.67 -21.88
CA PRO A 107 45.14 -0.68 -21.18
C PRO A 107 44.20 0.46 -21.64
N ALA A 108 43.01 0.47 -21.04
CA ALA A 108 42.02 1.54 -21.05
C ALA A 108 41.22 1.68 -22.35
N THR A 109 40.00 1.16 -22.33
CA THR A 109 38.81 2.00 -22.40
C THR A 109 37.73 1.28 -21.59
N GLN A 110 37.33 1.88 -20.48
CA GLN A 110 36.09 1.53 -19.80
C GLN A 110 34.95 1.84 -20.77
N GLY A 111 34.65 0.89 -21.64
CA GLY A 111 33.38 0.87 -22.34
C GLY A 111 32.32 0.66 -21.27
N TYR A 112 31.57 1.71 -20.97
CA TYR A 112 30.35 1.64 -20.20
C TYR A 112 29.47 0.57 -20.84
N THR A 113 29.56 -0.66 -20.34
CA THR A 113 28.50 -1.64 -20.49
C THR A 113 27.41 -1.11 -19.59
N SER A 114 26.62 -0.17 -20.12
CA SER A 114 25.28 0.05 -19.61
C SER A 114 24.58 -1.27 -19.83
N VAL A 115 24.57 -2.09 -18.77
CA VAL A 115 23.59 -3.15 -18.61
C VAL A 115 22.27 -2.41 -18.49
N ILE A 116 21.73 -1.98 -19.63
CA ILE A 116 20.32 -1.65 -19.75
C ILE A 116 19.66 -2.99 -19.49
N SER A 117 19.21 -3.19 -18.26
CA SER A 117 18.39 -4.34 -17.92
C SER A 117 17.20 -4.33 -18.88
N ASP A 118 17.20 -5.25 -19.84
CA ASP A 118 16.20 -5.45 -20.91
C ASP A 118 14.77 -5.76 -20.39
N ASN A 119 14.50 -5.51 -19.11
CA ASN A 119 13.21 -5.74 -18.46
C ASN A 119 12.67 -4.47 -17.77
N LEU A 120 13.11 -3.28 -18.17
CA LEU A 120 12.41 -2.05 -17.79
C LEU A 120 11.08 -2.00 -18.54
N ARG A 121 10.02 -2.51 -17.89
CA ARG A 121 8.65 -2.17 -18.27
C ARG A 121 8.53 -0.66 -18.22
N LEU A 122 8.31 -0.05 -19.38
CA LEU A 122 8.10 1.39 -19.52
C LEU A 122 6.72 1.82 -19.00
N GLU A 123 5.78 0.88 -18.96
CA GLU A 123 4.44 1.13 -18.46
C GLU A 123 4.36 0.87 -16.94
N PRO A 124 3.80 1.81 -16.17
CA PRO A 124 3.61 1.61 -14.74
C PRO A 124 2.56 0.52 -14.49
N LEU A 125 2.86 -0.37 -13.53
CA LEU A 125 1.95 -1.39 -13.04
C LEU A 125 0.83 -0.82 -12.17
N GLY A 126 0.93 0.46 -11.81
CA GLY A 126 -0.03 1.12 -10.95
C GLY A 126 0.47 2.47 -10.47
N SER A 127 -0.22 3.03 -9.48
CA SER A 127 0.19 4.25 -8.81
C SER A 127 -0.23 4.28 -7.34
N VAL A 128 0.52 5.00 -6.53
CA VAL A 128 0.17 5.32 -5.15
C VAL A 128 -0.16 6.80 -5.07
N THR A 129 -1.37 7.13 -4.60
CA THR A 129 -1.77 8.52 -4.31
C THR A 129 -1.69 8.75 -2.80
N LEU A 130 -0.98 9.80 -2.41
CA LEU A 130 -0.86 10.23 -1.02
C LEU A 130 -1.97 11.21 -0.63
N ASN A 131 -2.19 11.39 0.67
CA ASN A 131 -3.20 12.29 1.24
C ASN A 131 -2.94 13.77 0.90
N ASN A 132 -1.68 14.14 0.66
CA ASN A 132 -1.28 15.47 0.20
C ASN A 132 -1.48 15.68 -1.32
N GLY A 133 -1.97 14.67 -2.05
CA GLY A 133 -2.17 14.70 -3.50
C GLY A 133 -0.95 14.30 -4.34
N THR A 134 0.22 14.03 -3.73
CA THR A 134 1.38 13.51 -4.45
C THR A 134 1.08 12.11 -5.02
N VAL A 135 1.50 11.87 -6.26
CA VAL A 135 1.32 10.58 -6.94
C VAL A 135 2.68 9.98 -7.26
N HIS A 136 2.88 8.73 -6.89
CA HIS A 136 4.04 7.92 -7.29
C HIS A 136 3.60 6.84 -8.26
N ASN A 137 4.29 6.71 -9.39
CA ASN A 137 4.06 5.63 -10.35
C ASN A 137 4.79 4.36 -9.86
N ILE A 138 4.09 3.24 -9.83
CA ILE A 138 4.66 1.95 -9.48
C ILE A 138 5.18 1.32 -10.76
N MET A 139 6.49 1.22 -10.89
CA MET A 139 7.14 0.52 -12.00
C MET A 139 7.26 -0.98 -11.72
N ASP A 140 7.50 -1.35 -10.46
CA ASP A 140 7.50 -2.74 -10.03
C ASP A 140 7.12 -2.88 -8.55
N PHE A 141 6.56 -4.03 -8.19
CA PHE A 141 6.21 -4.36 -6.81
C PHE A 141 7.34 -5.14 -6.15
N GLN A 142 7.79 -4.68 -5.00
CA GLN A 142 8.76 -5.42 -4.20
C GLN A 142 8.06 -6.60 -3.48
N LYS A 143 8.72 -7.77 -3.45
CA LYS A 143 8.22 -8.92 -2.70
C LYS A 143 8.60 -8.82 -1.22
N LEU A 144 7.62 -9.09 -0.37
CA LEU A 144 7.80 -9.44 1.03
C LEU A 144 7.97 -10.96 1.15
N GLY A 145 9.21 -11.43 1.21
CA GLY A 145 9.52 -12.86 1.14
C GLY A 145 9.03 -13.46 -0.19
N LYS A 146 7.96 -14.27 -0.15
CA LYS A 146 7.33 -14.86 -1.35
C LYS A 146 6.05 -14.16 -1.81
N TYR A 147 5.61 -13.11 -1.11
CA TYR A 147 4.33 -12.44 -1.35
C TYR A 147 4.54 -11.05 -1.93
N PHE A 148 3.71 -10.63 -2.88
CA PHE A 148 3.62 -9.22 -3.29
C PHE A 148 2.76 -8.42 -2.31
N ILE A 149 1.67 -9.02 -1.83
CA ILE A 149 0.81 -8.46 -0.81
C ILE A 149 0.49 -9.53 0.23
N TYR A 150 0.51 -9.12 1.50
CA TYR A 150 -0.03 -9.88 2.61
C TYR A 150 -1.01 -9.01 3.39
N ILE A 151 -2.21 -9.54 3.66
CA ILE A 151 -3.26 -8.89 4.43
C ILE A 151 -3.68 -9.82 5.54
N ALA A 152 -3.79 -9.28 6.75
CA ALA A 152 -4.45 -9.93 7.87
C ALA A 152 -5.43 -8.95 8.51
N GLY A 153 -6.69 -9.33 8.70
CA GLY A 153 -7.71 -8.47 9.30
C GLY A 153 -9.11 -9.05 9.23
N LYS A 154 -10.13 -8.24 9.51
CA LYS A 154 -11.54 -8.67 9.43
C LYS A 154 -12.13 -8.31 8.06
N LEU A 155 -12.47 -9.32 7.28
CA LEU A 155 -13.23 -9.12 6.03
C LEU A 155 -14.67 -8.78 6.37
N ASN A 156 -15.17 -7.69 5.77
CA ASN A 156 -16.48 -7.11 6.01
C ASN A 156 -16.78 -6.88 7.51
N GLY A 157 -15.74 -6.67 8.32
CA GLY A 157 -15.83 -6.49 9.78
C GLY A 157 -16.23 -7.72 10.59
N ARG A 158 -16.34 -8.91 9.98
CA ARG A 158 -16.89 -10.11 10.64
C ARG A 158 -15.86 -11.21 10.83
N SER A 159 -15.23 -11.64 9.75
CA SER A 159 -14.40 -12.85 9.76
C SER A 159 -12.93 -12.49 9.65
N SER A 160 -12.12 -12.96 10.60
CA SER A 160 -10.67 -12.93 10.50
C SER A 160 -10.23 -13.65 9.23
N THR A 161 -9.63 -12.91 8.32
CA THR A 161 -9.28 -13.33 6.97
C THR A 161 -7.83 -12.96 6.70
N ILE A 162 -7.11 -13.90 6.10
CA ILE A 162 -5.75 -13.69 5.60
C ILE A 162 -5.79 -13.80 4.08
N ILE A 163 -5.22 -12.81 3.39
CA ILE A 163 -4.99 -12.86 1.94
C ILE A 163 -3.50 -12.74 1.70
N SER A 164 -2.94 -13.69 0.95
CA SER A 164 -1.54 -13.70 0.55
C SER A 164 -1.44 -13.88 -0.96
N LEU A 165 -0.98 -12.85 -1.67
CA LEU A 165 -0.81 -12.89 -3.12
C LEU A 165 0.65 -13.16 -3.47
N THR A 166 0.92 -14.30 -4.11
CA THR A 166 2.28 -14.71 -4.50
C THR A 166 2.59 -14.42 -5.97
N ARG A 167 1.55 -14.24 -6.80
CA ARG A 167 1.66 -13.99 -8.24
C ARG A 167 1.24 -12.56 -8.55
N LEU A 168 2.01 -11.90 -9.42
CA LEU A 168 1.68 -10.56 -9.89
C LEU A 168 0.34 -10.55 -10.62
N THR A 169 0.02 -11.60 -11.39
CA THR A 169 -1.26 -11.72 -12.11
C THR A 169 -2.47 -11.69 -11.19
N ASP A 170 -2.35 -12.24 -9.97
CA ASP A 170 -3.44 -12.21 -8.99
C ASP A 170 -3.63 -10.81 -8.43
N LEU A 171 -2.53 -10.09 -8.17
CA LEU A 171 -2.56 -8.69 -7.76
C LEU A 171 -3.15 -7.80 -8.86
N GLN A 172 -2.81 -8.05 -10.12
CA GLN A 172 -3.36 -7.33 -11.27
C GLN A 172 -4.84 -7.61 -11.53
N ASN A 173 -5.47 -8.59 -10.87
CA ASN A 173 -6.93 -8.73 -10.90
C ASN A 173 -7.62 -7.70 -9.99
N TRP A 174 -6.87 -7.06 -9.09
CA TRP A 174 -7.34 -5.91 -8.34
C TRP A 174 -7.22 -4.66 -9.19
N SER A 175 -8.21 -3.79 -9.07
CA SER A 175 -8.27 -2.48 -9.74
C SER A 175 -7.70 -1.41 -8.82
N SER A 176 -8.11 -1.42 -7.54
CA SER A 176 -7.63 -0.44 -6.58
C SER A 176 -7.76 -0.89 -5.13
N ILE A 177 -7.03 -0.21 -4.26
CA ILE A 177 -7.10 -0.28 -2.81
C ILE A 177 -7.29 1.15 -2.32
N ALA A 178 -8.41 1.44 -1.66
CA ALA A 178 -8.72 2.76 -1.11
C ALA A 178 -8.66 2.70 0.41
N PHE A 179 -7.86 3.57 1.03
CA PHE A 179 -7.63 3.60 2.47
C PHE A 179 -8.52 4.68 3.10
N LYS A 180 -9.29 4.29 4.11
CA LYS A 180 -10.00 5.24 4.99
C LYS A 180 -9.09 5.65 6.14
N ASP A 181 -8.34 4.68 6.67
CA ASP A 181 -7.32 4.84 7.69
C ASP A 181 -6.27 3.71 7.52
N PRO A 182 -5.14 3.70 8.26
CA PRO A 182 -4.10 2.68 8.10
C PRO A 182 -4.55 1.23 8.33
N HIS A 183 -5.69 1.03 9.01
CA HIS A 183 -6.22 -0.27 9.39
C HIS A 183 -7.58 -0.60 8.75
N THR A 184 -8.13 0.33 7.95
CA THR A 184 -9.42 0.18 7.28
C THR A 184 -9.31 0.59 5.82
N PHE A 185 -9.56 -0.36 4.92
CA PHE A 185 -9.46 -0.13 3.48
C PHE A 185 -10.43 -1.01 2.69
N THR A 186 -10.71 -0.59 1.47
CA THR A 186 -11.53 -1.36 0.52
C THR A 186 -10.68 -1.74 -0.67
N ILE A 187 -10.72 -3.01 -1.05
CA ILE A 187 -10.15 -3.51 -2.30
C ILE A 187 -11.28 -3.61 -3.32
N VAL A 188 -11.07 -3.09 -4.52
CA VAL A 188 -11.99 -3.22 -5.65
C VAL A 188 -11.33 -4.09 -6.70
N ASP A 189 -11.99 -5.16 -7.14
CA ASP A 189 -11.49 -6.00 -8.23
C ASP A 189 -11.86 -5.43 -9.62
N LYS A 190 -11.28 -5.99 -10.69
CA LYS A 190 -11.61 -5.60 -12.08
C LYS A 190 -13.07 -5.86 -12.47
N LYS A 191 -13.80 -6.70 -11.71
CA LYS A 191 -15.24 -6.96 -11.87
C LYS A 191 -16.10 -6.02 -11.02
N LYS A 192 -15.51 -5.00 -10.39
CA LYS A 192 -16.16 -4.04 -9.49
C LYS A 192 -16.72 -4.67 -8.21
N LYS A 193 -16.23 -5.84 -7.81
CA LYS A 193 -16.53 -6.40 -6.49
C LYS A 193 -15.69 -5.70 -5.45
N GLU A 194 -16.33 -5.33 -4.35
CA GLU A 194 -15.68 -4.67 -3.23
C GLU A 194 -15.43 -5.66 -2.09
N LEU A 195 -14.24 -5.60 -1.51
CA LEU A 195 -13.84 -6.32 -0.30
C LEU A 195 -13.44 -5.29 0.75
N PHE A 196 -14.26 -5.13 1.77
CA PHE A 196 -13.97 -4.21 2.87
C PHE A 196 -13.15 -4.91 3.95
N PHE A 197 -12.03 -4.32 4.35
CA PHE A 197 -11.20 -4.80 5.44
C PHE A 197 -11.20 -3.79 6.58
N ALA A 198 -11.49 -4.28 7.79
CA ALA A 198 -11.41 -3.52 9.04
C ALA A 198 -10.43 -4.19 10.01
N GLU A 199 -9.91 -3.41 10.97
CA GLU A 199 -8.92 -3.88 11.95
C GLU A 199 -7.77 -4.66 11.30
N SER A 200 -7.33 -4.16 10.15
CA SER A 200 -6.51 -4.90 9.21
C SER A 200 -5.09 -4.35 9.14
N ARG A 201 -4.18 -5.18 8.65
CA ARG A 201 -2.81 -4.82 8.33
C ARG A 201 -2.54 -5.28 6.92
N LEU A 202 -2.24 -4.33 6.05
CA LEU A 202 -1.72 -4.58 4.72
C LEU A 202 -0.21 -4.42 4.75
N TYR A 203 0.48 -5.33 4.09
CA TYR A 203 1.93 -5.30 3.90
C TYR A 203 2.23 -5.37 2.41
N LEU A 204 3.05 -4.43 1.94
CA LEU A 204 3.43 -4.26 0.54
C LEU A 204 4.90 -3.84 0.50
N GLY A 205 5.73 -4.68 -0.15
CA GLY A 205 7.18 -4.51 -0.28
C GLY A 205 8.01 -4.70 0.99
N THR A 206 7.47 -4.37 2.15
CA THR A 206 8.13 -4.41 3.46
C THR A 206 7.25 -5.06 4.53
N ASP A 207 7.86 -5.66 5.55
CA ASP A 207 7.20 -6.16 6.76
C ASP A 207 6.95 -5.05 7.79
N SER A 208 7.42 -3.83 7.50
CA SER A 208 7.21 -2.66 8.35
C SER A 208 5.71 -2.46 8.63
N PRO A 209 5.33 -2.25 9.91
CA PRO A 209 3.96 -1.90 10.25
C PRO A 209 3.62 -0.47 9.82
N ALA A 210 4.61 0.39 9.59
CA ALA A 210 4.44 1.82 9.39
C ALA A 210 4.58 2.28 7.94
N THR A 211 5.24 1.50 7.08
CA THR A 211 5.59 1.95 5.71
C THR A 211 5.23 0.91 4.65
N TYR A 212 5.10 1.38 3.41
CA TYR A 212 5.05 0.57 2.20
C TYR A 212 6.27 0.87 1.34
N THR A 213 6.76 -0.14 0.62
CA THR A 213 7.86 0.04 -0.34
C THR A 213 7.49 -0.48 -1.73
N PHE A 214 7.90 0.23 -2.77
CA PHE A 214 7.71 -0.17 -4.16
C PHE A 214 8.78 0.47 -5.03
N ILE A 215 8.96 -0.03 -6.25
CA ILE A 215 9.92 0.53 -7.20
C ILE A 215 9.21 1.57 -8.04
N SER A 216 9.75 2.78 -8.07
CA SER A 216 9.31 3.90 -8.92
C SER A 216 10.42 4.34 -9.86
N MET A 217 10.10 5.24 -10.78
CA MET A 217 11.08 5.86 -11.67
C MET A 217 11.49 7.22 -11.10
N ASN A 218 12.79 7.42 -10.85
CA ASN A 218 13.26 8.73 -10.42
C ASN A 218 13.21 9.72 -11.61
N PRO A 219 12.50 10.85 -11.48
CA PRO A 219 12.27 11.76 -12.61
C PRO A 219 13.54 12.49 -13.07
N ASN A 220 14.60 12.53 -12.25
CA ASN A 220 15.81 13.28 -12.56
C ASN A 220 16.79 12.49 -13.43
N ASN A 221 16.86 11.16 -13.24
CA ASN A 221 17.87 10.31 -13.87
C ASN A 221 17.28 9.09 -14.59
N PHE A 222 15.95 8.91 -14.55
CA PHE A 222 15.23 7.79 -15.15
C PHE A 222 15.78 6.42 -14.73
N GLN A 223 16.26 6.33 -13.49
CA GLN A 223 16.66 5.07 -12.89
C GLN A 223 15.55 4.57 -11.95
N PRO A 224 15.33 3.24 -11.89
CA PRO A 224 14.48 2.64 -10.88
C PRO A 224 15.00 2.94 -9.48
N GLU A 225 14.10 3.34 -8.58
CA GLU A 225 14.41 3.64 -7.18
C GLU A 225 13.35 3.03 -6.27
N VAL A 226 13.77 2.49 -5.12
CA VAL A 226 12.85 2.03 -4.09
C VAL A 226 12.32 3.25 -3.34
N ILE A 227 11.01 3.45 -3.41
CA ILE A 227 10.31 4.51 -2.67
C ILE A 227 9.69 3.89 -1.43
N GLU A 228 9.92 4.54 -0.29
CA GLU A 228 9.27 4.22 0.98
C GLU A 228 8.27 5.32 1.34
N VAL A 229 7.02 4.93 1.60
CA VAL A 229 5.94 5.85 2.00
C VAL A 229 5.31 5.41 3.31
N ASN A 230 4.89 6.36 4.15
CA ASN A 230 4.18 6.03 5.39
C ASN A 230 2.74 5.61 5.09
N LYS A 231 2.26 4.51 5.71
CA LYS A 231 0.91 3.98 5.49
C LYS A 231 -0.18 5.00 5.82
N ARG A 232 0.05 5.86 6.81
CA ARG A 232 -0.90 6.91 7.22
C ARG A 232 -1.07 8.01 6.17
N ASP A 233 -0.08 8.16 5.30
CA ASP A 233 -0.06 9.20 4.28
C ASP A 233 -0.59 8.68 2.94
N VAL A 234 -0.88 7.37 2.83
CA VAL A 234 -1.42 6.76 1.61
C VAL A 234 -2.94 6.85 1.58
N LYS A 235 -3.47 7.42 0.50
CA LYS A 235 -4.91 7.55 0.23
C LYS A 235 -5.42 6.36 -0.58
N SER A 236 -4.71 6.00 -1.65
CA SER A 236 -5.10 4.91 -2.53
C SER A 236 -3.92 4.33 -3.29
N ILE A 237 -4.08 3.07 -3.71
CA ILE A 237 -3.20 2.36 -4.63
C ILE A 237 -4.05 1.89 -5.81
N VAL A 238 -3.69 2.27 -7.02
CA VAL A 238 -4.32 1.80 -8.27
C VAL A 238 -3.40 0.78 -8.92
N ILE A 239 -3.97 -0.28 -9.50
CA ILE A 239 -3.23 -1.39 -10.11
C ILE A 239 -3.76 -1.60 -11.54
N ASN A 240 -2.84 -1.69 -12.51
CA ASN A 240 -3.12 -1.82 -13.94
C ASN A 240 -3.10 -3.28 -14.42
#